data_AF-A0A0Q8MW50-F1
#
_entry.id   AF-A0A0Q8MW50-F1
#
_cell.length_a   1.000
_cell.length_b   1.000
_cell.length_c   1.000
_cell.angle_alpha   90.00
_cell.angle_beta   90.00
_cell.angle_gamma   90.00
#
_symmetry.space_group_name_H-M   'P 1'
#
loop_
_entity.id
_entity.type
_entity.pdbx_description
1 polymer ?
#
loop_
_entity_poly.entity_id
_entity_poly.type
_entity_poly.pdbx_seq_one_letter_code
_entity_poly.pdbx_strand_id
1 'polypeptide(L)'
;MILMLALFQGCADENTPKENPQTKTNEKNNNELAFPNSTGELITLKSSSGKNITLEKKQDEFILSGDILLTPEQISLWTKEPSKTGKTGLSELSKRWAFCTVYYTINPSLTNQQRVIDAIEHWKTRYPIDFVVRTTQANYIEFIPADGCYSNLGMIGGRQVIGLGTACSTGNTIHEIGHALGFFHEQQRTDRSNSININYANVTPGYEDQFRTYSELGLNGYQIGQLDFDSIMLYGSYAFSSNGFPTMTKLDGSTFIGQRTALSAGDLEMISSMYTCHLPPPPKITADGPNYLSSGVTMITWNYTGNLPNADLDSIIWWYSKVNTNGAPYAIGWGATGYFMAVPDTSYSDPGFKTSDFKIYFTIKNTAGVTYTSSVYSIMKKGKFKLENSL
;
A
#
# COMPACT_ATOMS: atom_id res chain seq x y z
N MET A 1 53.34 -67.63 -33.02
CA MET A 1 52.96 -69.05 -32.92
C MET A 1 52.31 -69.25 -31.56
N ILE A 2 51.06 -69.72 -31.58
CA ILE A 2 50.26 -70.29 -30.48
C ILE A 2 49.65 -69.30 -29.46
N LEU A 3 48.36 -69.10 -29.72
CA LEU A 3 47.25 -68.77 -28.83
C LEU A 3 47.11 -69.86 -27.73
N MET A 4 46.91 -69.48 -26.47
CA MET A 4 46.14 -70.34 -25.56
C MET A 4 45.36 -69.53 -24.54
N LEU A 5 44.05 -69.76 -24.57
CA LEU A 5 43.01 -69.27 -23.70
C LEU A 5 42.67 -70.40 -22.73
N ALA A 6 42.60 -70.15 -21.41
CA ALA A 6 41.76 -70.92 -20.50
C ALA A 6 41.52 -70.16 -19.19
N LEU A 7 40.23 -70.11 -18.83
CA LEU A 7 39.60 -69.46 -17.69
C LEU A 7 39.75 -70.28 -16.39
N PHE A 8 39.75 -69.61 -15.24
CA PHE A 8 39.08 -70.08 -14.02
C PHE A 8 38.46 -68.91 -13.26
N GLN A 9 37.21 -69.13 -12.83
CA GLN A 9 36.31 -68.21 -12.11
C GLN A 9 36.63 -68.12 -10.61
N GLY A 10 36.30 -66.98 -10.00
CA GLY A 10 36.10 -66.79 -8.57
C GLY A 10 35.43 -65.42 -8.30
N CYS A 11 34.24 -65.43 -7.70
CA CYS A 11 33.32 -64.30 -7.52
C CYS A 11 33.52 -63.48 -6.23
N ALA A 12 32.89 -62.28 -6.21
CA ALA A 12 32.39 -61.45 -5.09
C ALA A 12 33.45 -60.70 -4.23
N ASP A 13 33.34 -59.42 -3.86
CA ASP A 13 32.22 -58.45 -3.72
C ASP A 13 32.70 -57.00 -4.00
N GLU A 14 32.01 -56.23 -4.84
CA GLU A 14 31.03 -55.16 -4.55
C GLU A 14 31.56 -53.72 -4.36
N ASN A 15 31.09 -52.87 -5.28
CA ASN A 15 30.64 -51.48 -5.09
C ASN A 15 31.67 -50.40 -4.74
N THR A 16 32.31 -49.85 -5.77
CA THR A 16 32.75 -48.44 -5.78
C THR A 16 31.78 -47.63 -6.66
N PRO A 17 30.98 -46.71 -6.11
CA PRO A 17 30.14 -45.85 -6.93
C PRO A 17 31.03 -44.88 -7.71
N LYS A 18 30.90 -44.91 -9.03
CA LYS A 18 31.45 -43.89 -9.92
C LYS A 18 30.82 -42.55 -9.58
N GLU A 19 31.68 -41.57 -9.32
CA GLU A 19 31.33 -40.17 -9.11
C GLU A 19 30.52 -39.67 -10.32
N ASN A 20 29.25 -39.36 -10.10
CA ASN A 20 28.38 -38.73 -11.08
C ASN A 20 28.50 -37.20 -10.91
N PRO A 21 29.00 -36.44 -11.89
CA PRO A 21 29.15 -34.99 -11.76
C PRO A 21 27.82 -34.28 -12.02
N GLN A 22 26.81 -34.48 -11.17
CA GLN A 22 25.63 -33.62 -11.06
C GLN A 22 25.00 -33.71 -9.65
N THR A 23 25.70 -33.21 -8.65
CA THR A 23 25.11 -32.76 -7.37
C THR A 23 25.44 -31.28 -7.20
N LYS A 24 24.76 -30.47 -8.02
CA LYS A 24 24.43 -29.09 -7.66
C LYS A 24 22.92 -29.07 -7.48
N THR A 25 22.48 -29.29 -6.24
CA THR A 25 21.11 -29.03 -5.83
C THR A 25 20.79 -27.57 -6.19
N ASN A 26 19.74 -27.38 -6.99
CA ASN A 26 19.28 -26.06 -7.43
C ASN A 26 18.67 -25.30 -6.24
N GLU A 27 19.50 -24.67 -5.40
CA GLU A 27 19.09 -23.63 -4.44
C GLU A 27 18.90 -22.25 -5.11
N LYS A 28 18.36 -22.20 -6.33
CA LYS A 28 18.15 -20.92 -7.03
C LYS A 28 16.67 -20.61 -7.18
N ASN A 29 16.24 -19.60 -6.41
CA ASN A 29 15.05 -18.75 -6.61
C ASN A 29 13.78 -19.07 -5.82
N ASN A 30 13.88 -19.31 -4.50
CA ASN A 30 12.76 -18.97 -3.62
C ASN A 30 13.06 -17.59 -3.01
N ASN A 31 12.75 -16.53 -3.76
CA ASN A 31 12.95 -15.15 -3.30
C ASN A 31 11.99 -14.76 -2.15
N GLU A 32 11.11 -15.67 -1.76
CA GLU A 32 9.97 -15.49 -0.82
C GLU A 32 10.31 -16.11 0.53
N LEU A 33 11.52 -15.78 0.99
CA LEU A 33 12.09 -16.30 2.20
C LEU A 33 12.71 -15.16 2.98
N ALA A 34 12.20 -14.93 4.18
CA ALA A 34 12.86 -14.19 5.23
C ALA A 34 14.10 -14.97 5.68
N PHE A 35 15.24 -14.27 5.64
CA PHE A 35 16.55 -14.77 6.10
C PHE A 35 16.89 -16.16 5.53
N PRO A 36 17.05 -16.31 4.20
CA PRO A 36 17.29 -17.60 3.57
C PRO A 36 18.61 -18.26 4.00
N ASN A 37 19.57 -17.44 4.44
CA ASN A 37 20.89 -17.91 4.92
C ASN A 37 20.90 -18.32 6.40
N SER A 38 19.76 -18.27 7.09
CA SER A 38 19.64 -18.65 8.51
C SER A 38 18.86 -19.95 8.67
N THR A 39 19.35 -20.83 9.54
CA THR A 39 18.57 -21.99 10.01
C THR A 39 17.47 -21.52 10.96
N GLY A 40 16.25 -22.03 10.77
CA GLY A 40 15.11 -21.78 11.66
C GLY A 40 14.76 -22.96 12.55
N GLU A 41 14.01 -22.69 13.62
CA GLU A 41 13.34 -23.70 14.43
C GLU A 41 11.82 -23.58 14.26
N LEU A 42 11.13 -24.72 14.17
CA LEU A 42 9.67 -24.74 14.19
C LEU A 42 9.16 -24.62 15.63
N ILE A 43 8.44 -23.54 15.90
CA ILE A 43 7.80 -23.29 17.19
C ILE A 43 6.32 -23.58 17.06
N THR A 44 5.78 -24.40 17.96
CA THR A 44 4.34 -24.63 18.05
C THR A 44 3.75 -23.89 19.23
N LEU A 45 2.80 -23.01 18.95
CA LEU A 45 1.99 -22.26 19.90
C LEU A 45 0.61 -22.89 20.00
N LYS A 46 0.01 -22.87 21.18
CA LYS A 46 -1.40 -23.25 21.35
C LYS A 46 -2.28 -22.02 21.28
N SER A 47 -3.20 -22.01 20.33
CA SER A 47 -4.29 -21.06 20.27
C SER A 47 -5.16 -21.16 21.52
N SER A 48 -5.87 -20.08 21.86
CA SER A 48 -6.90 -20.08 22.91
C SER A 48 -7.99 -21.15 22.64
N SER A 49 -8.26 -21.45 21.36
CA SER A 49 -9.16 -22.51 20.90
C SER A 49 -8.62 -23.94 21.06
N GLY A 50 -7.40 -24.11 21.59
CA GLY A 50 -6.72 -25.39 21.73
C GLY A 50 -6.03 -25.89 20.45
N LYS A 51 -6.06 -25.12 19.37
CA LYS A 51 -5.40 -25.46 18.10
C LYS A 51 -3.90 -25.20 18.16
N ASN A 52 -3.10 -26.14 17.66
CA ASN A 52 -1.66 -25.93 17.49
C ASN A 52 -1.40 -25.05 16.26
N ILE A 53 -0.60 -24.01 16.44
CA ILE A 53 -0.14 -23.09 15.40
C ILE A 53 1.37 -23.24 15.31
N THR A 54 1.87 -23.61 14.15
CA THR A 54 3.31 -23.75 13.93
C THR A 54 3.84 -22.56 13.15
N LEU A 55 4.97 -22.04 13.61
CA LEU A 55 5.70 -20.92 13.03
C LEU A 55 7.16 -21.29 12.86
N GLU A 56 7.82 -20.68 11.89
CA GLU A 56 9.27 -20.70 11.84
C GLU A 56 9.82 -19.54 12.66
N LYS A 57 10.78 -19.81 13.55
CA LYS A 57 11.56 -18.76 14.21
C LYS A 57 12.98 -18.79 13.66
N LYS A 58 13.41 -17.68 13.06
CA LYS A 58 14.80 -17.46 12.67
C LYS A 58 15.32 -16.25 13.40
N GLN A 59 16.50 -16.39 13.99
CA GLN A 59 17.07 -15.34 14.85
C GLN A 59 16.07 -14.98 15.97
N ASP A 60 15.65 -13.72 16.05
CA ASP A 60 14.66 -13.22 17.01
C ASP A 60 13.30 -12.91 16.35
N GLU A 61 13.12 -13.27 15.08
CA GLU A 61 11.91 -13.00 14.30
C GLU A 61 11.05 -14.24 14.14
N PHE A 62 9.74 -14.04 14.15
CA PHE A 62 8.76 -15.08 13.88
C PHE A 62 8.23 -14.93 12.46
N ILE A 63 8.36 -15.99 11.68
CA ILE A 63 8.11 -15.99 10.25
C ILE A 63 6.94 -16.92 9.96
N LEU A 64 5.91 -16.32 9.39
CA LEU A 64 4.75 -16.98 8.85
C LEU A 64 4.95 -17.13 7.35
N SER A 65 4.69 -18.32 6.81
CA SER A 65 4.66 -18.54 5.36
C SER A 65 5.89 -18.01 4.63
N GLY A 66 7.08 -18.16 5.21
CA GLY A 66 8.32 -17.93 4.49
C GLY A 66 8.81 -16.49 4.56
N ASP A 67 7.96 -15.48 4.34
CA ASP A 67 8.34 -14.06 4.17
C ASP A 67 7.49 -13.06 4.99
N ILE A 68 6.54 -13.53 5.81
CA ILE A 68 5.74 -12.66 6.66
C ILE A 68 6.33 -12.61 8.08
N LEU A 69 6.79 -11.44 8.51
CA LEU A 69 7.26 -11.20 9.87
C LEU A 69 6.10 -10.86 10.83
N LEU A 70 6.00 -11.61 11.93
CA LEU A 70 5.01 -11.39 12.98
C LEU A 70 5.65 -10.78 14.22
N THR A 71 5.00 -9.74 14.76
CA THR A 71 5.41 -9.16 16.03
C THR A 71 4.97 -10.03 17.22
N PRO A 72 5.63 -9.89 18.39
CA PRO A 72 5.17 -10.53 19.62
C PRO A 72 3.72 -10.18 20.00
N GLU A 73 3.26 -8.96 19.69
CA GLU A 73 1.85 -8.56 19.89
C GLU A 73 0.92 -9.42 19.02
N GLN A 74 1.22 -9.56 17.73
CA GLN A 74 0.45 -10.39 16.80
C GLN A 74 0.40 -11.85 17.22
N ILE A 75 1.52 -12.39 17.70
CA ILE A 75 1.60 -13.75 18.25
C ILE A 75 0.76 -13.89 19.51
N SER A 76 0.79 -12.88 20.39
CA SER A 76 0.01 -12.91 21.63
C SER A 76 -1.51 -12.99 21.38
N LEU A 77 -1.98 -12.45 20.25
CA LEU A 77 -3.39 -12.50 19.86
C LEU A 77 -3.85 -13.93 19.57
N TRP A 78 -2.95 -14.85 19.22
CA TRP A 78 -3.32 -16.26 19.07
C TRP A 78 -3.67 -16.94 20.39
N THR A 79 -3.09 -16.47 21.49
CA THR A 79 -3.29 -17.03 22.82
C THR A 79 -4.47 -16.39 23.58
N LYS A 80 -5.04 -15.30 23.04
CA LYS A 80 -6.18 -14.59 23.65
C LYS A 80 -7.50 -15.11 23.11
N GLU A 81 -8.48 -15.29 24.00
CA GLU A 81 -9.85 -15.64 23.63
C GLU A 81 -10.46 -14.59 22.67
N PRO A 82 -11.10 -14.99 21.57
CA PRO A 82 -11.73 -14.05 20.66
C PRO A 82 -12.81 -13.25 21.40
N SER A 83 -12.78 -11.92 21.22
CA SER A 83 -13.78 -11.02 21.82
C SER A 83 -15.19 -11.44 21.40
N LYS A 84 -16.06 -11.76 22.38
CA LYS A 84 -17.47 -12.13 22.18
C LYS A 84 -18.39 -10.94 21.83
N THR A 85 -17.86 -9.86 21.26
CA THR A 85 -18.66 -8.73 20.81
C THR A 85 -18.99 -8.91 19.32
N GLY A 86 -20.24 -9.27 19.04
CA GLY A 86 -20.72 -9.69 17.72
C GLY A 86 -20.76 -8.59 16.66
N LYS A 87 -19.60 -8.24 16.09
CA LYS A 87 -19.47 -7.62 14.76
C LYS A 87 -18.20 -8.15 14.07
N THR A 88 -18.36 -8.72 12.88
CA THR A 88 -17.26 -9.19 12.03
C THR A 88 -16.58 -8.01 11.32
N GLY A 89 -15.29 -7.81 11.59
CA GLY A 89 -14.46 -6.82 10.91
C GLY A 89 -12.99 -6.89 11.35
N LEU A 90 -12.09 -7.10 10.37
CA LEU A 90 -10.64 -7.30 10.49
C LEU A 90 -10.17 -8.45 11.40
N SER A 91 -9.14 -9.16 10.95
CA SER A 91 -8.38 -10.03 11.85
C SER A 91 -7.69 -9.15 12.90
N GLU A 92 -7.82 -9.43 14.20
CA GLU A 92 -7.04 -8.73 15.23
C GLU A 92 -5.53 -8.79 14.92
N LEU A 93 -5.11 -9.81 14.17
CA LEU A 93 -3.74 -10.07 13.70
C LEU A 93 -3.09 -8.98 12.85
N SER A 94 -3.83 -8.10 12.17
CA SER A 94 -3.23 -7.04 11.36
C SER A 94 -4.08 -5.77 11.39
N LYS A 95 -3.43 -4.62 11.58
CA LYS A 95 -4.11 -3.31 11.54
C LYS A 95 -3.98 -2.75 10.13
N ARG A 96 -4.98 -2.01 9.67
CA ARG A 96 -4.93 -1.29 8.38
C ARG A 96 -4.16 0.01 8.55
N TRP A 97 -3.56 0.48 7.47
CA TRP A 97 -3.01 1.84 7.41
C TRP A 97 -4.15 2.87 7.46
N ALA A 98 -4.05 3.82 8.40
CA ALA A 98 -5.07 4.84 8.58
C ALA A 98 -5.13 5.78 7.37
N PHE A 99 -6.35 6.25 7.05
CA PHE A 99 -6.61 7.20 5.96
C PHE A 99 -6.10 6.77 4.58
N CYS A 100 -5.85 5.47 4.38
CA CYS A 100 -5.23 4.96 3.16
C CYS A 100 -3.88 5.62 2.85
N THR A 101 -3.11 5.97 3.88
CA THR A 101 -1.79 6.59 3.71
C THR A 101 -0.73 5.70 4.35
N VAL A 102 0.24 5.30 3.55
CA VAL A 102 1.44 4.59 3.98
C VAL A 102 2.60 5.58 3.95
N TYR A 103 3.17 5.87 5.11
CA TYR A 103 4.39 6.66 5.19
C TYR A 103 5.60 5.74 4.98
N TYR A 104 6.59 6.20 4.22
CA TYR A 104 7.77 5.36 3.96
C TYR A 104 9.10 6.13 3.92
N THR A 105 10.18 5.40 4.18
CA THR A 105 11.56 5.83 3.93
C THR A 105 12.30 4.75 3.16
N ILE A 106 13.27 5.15 2.34
CA ILE A 106 14.18 4.21 1.66
C ILE A 106 15.55 4.34 2.30
N ASN A 107 16.08 3.23 2.82
CA ASN A 107 17.41 3.24 3.40
C ASN A 107 18.45 3.54 2.30
N PRO A 108 19.35 4.53 2.47
CA PRO A 108 20.33 4.88 1.44
C PRO A 108 21.25 3.73 1.02
N SER A 109 21.45 2.75 1.89
CA SER A 109 22.29 1.57 1.62
C SER A 109 21.56 0.51 0.78
N LEU A 110 20.25 0.64 0.58
CA LEU A 110 19.48 -0.28 -0.25
C LEU A 110 19.94 -0.18 -1.70
N THR A 111 20.40 -1.31 -2.23
CA THR A 111 20.73 -1.40 -3.66
C THR A 111 19.45 -1.39 -4.49
N ASN A 112 19.54 -0.81 -5.70
CA ASN A 112 18.41 -0.70 -6.62
C ASN A 112 17.16 -0.05 -5.99
N GLN A 113 17.29 1.16 -5.42
CA GLN A 113 16.16 1.88 -4.83
C GLN A 113 15.03 2.16 -5.82
N GLN A 114 15.33 2.19 -7.13
CA GLN A 114 14.34 2.42 -8.18
C GLN A 114 13.21 1.38 -8.15
N ARG A 115 13.49 0.11 -7.80
CA ARG A 115 12.45 -0.93 -7.68
C ARG A 115 11.38 -0.59 -6.65
N VAL A 116 11.75 0.13 -5.59
CA VAL A 116 10.81 0.60 -4.56
C VAL A 116 9.92 1.69 -5.13
N ILE A 117 10.51 2.66 -5.84
CA ILE A 117 9.77 3.76 -6.48
C ILE A 117 8.79 3.20 -7.51
N ASP A 118 9.24 2.26 -8.35
CA ASP A 118 8.40 1.63 -9.38
C ASP A 118 7.26 0.80 -8.76
N ALA A 119 7.53 0.05 -7.69
CA ALA A 119 6.52 -0.73 -6.99
C ALA A 119 5.47 0.16 -6.31
N ILE A 120 5.89 1.26 -5.68
CA ILE A 120 4.99 2.25 -5.09
C ILE A 120 4.12 2.88 -6.18
N GLU A 121 4.71 3.30 -7.30
CA GLU A 121 3.95 3.87 -8.41
C GLU A 121 2.95 2.85 -9.01
N HIS A 122 3.34 1.57 -9.08
CA HIS A 122 2.44 0.49 -9.52
C HIS A 122 1.18 0.39 -8.65
N TRP A 123 1.32 0.46 -7.33
CA TRP A 123 0.19 0.49 -6.39
C TRP A 123 -0.65 1.76 -6.55
N LYS A 124 -0.02 2.94 -6.52
CA LYS A 124 -0.70 4.25 -6.59
C LYS A 124 -1.53 4.45 -7.85
N THR A 125 -1.06 3.92 -8.98
CA THR A 125 -1.73 4.06 -10.29
C THR A 125 -2.95 3.16 -10.45
N ARG A 126 -3.09 2.12 -9.61
CA ARG A 126 -4.17 1.11 -9.71
C ARG A 126 -5.18 1.19 -8.59
N TYR A 127 -4.80 1.73 -7.44
CA TYR A 127 -5.67 1.86 -6.29
C TYR A 127 -5.36 3.16 -5.54
N PRO A 128 -6.38 3.90 -5.02
CA PRO A 128 -6.19 5.22 -4.41
C PRO A 128 -5.65 5.14 -2.97
N ILE A 129 -4.63 4.31 -2.76
CA ILE A 129 -3.80 4.32 -1.57
C ILE A 129 -2.63 5.26 -1.80
N ASP A 130 -2.38 6.14 -0.83
CA ASP A 130 -1.32 7.12 -0.90
C ASP A 130 -0.04 6.58 -0.26
N PHE A 131 1.09 6.84 -0.91
CA PHE A 131 2.41 6.55 -0.38
C PHE A 131 3.18 7.86 -0.26
N VAL A 132 3.45 8.25 0.98
CA VAL A 132 4.02 9.55 1.32
C VAL A 132 5.40 9.35 1.91
N VAL A 133 6.41 10.04 1.36
CA VAL A 133 7.75 10.06 1.96
C VAL A 133 7.62 10.61 3.38
N ARG A 134 8.09 9.82 4.35
CA ARG A 134 7.98 10.16 5.76
C ARG A 134 8.79 11.40 6.10
N THR A 135 8.25 12.21 7.00
CA THR A 135 8.97 13.28 7.70
C THR A 135 9.08 12.95 9.20
N THR A 136 7.96 12.97 9.92
CA THR A 136 7.91 12.80 11.39
C THR A 136 6.93 11.74 11.86
N GLN A 137 6.18 11.11 10.95
CA GLN A 137 5.10 10.18 11.30
C GLN A 137 5.62 8.98 12.09
N ALA A 138 4.88 8.58 13.12
CA ALA A 138 5.29 7.51 14.03
C ALA A 138 5.24 6.13 13.36
N ASN A 139 4.19 5.87 12.58
CA ASN A 139 3.97 4.61 11.88
C ASN A 139 4.43 4.74 10.43
N TYR A 140 5.39 3.90 10.01
CA TYR A 140 5.94 3.96 8.66
C TYR A 140 6.70 2.69 8.29
N ILE A 141 6.85 2.48 6.99
CA ILE A 141 7.68 1.43 6.42
C ILE A 141 9.07 1.98 6.10
N GLU A 142 10.13 1.30 6.54
CA GLU A 142 11.46 1.50 6.00
C GLU A 142 11.83 0.34 5.07
N PHE A 143 12.16 0.65 3.81
CA PHE A 143 12.73 -0.32 2.88
C PHE A 143 14.24 -0.46 3.16
N ILE A 144 14.68 -1.65 3.56
CA ILE A 144 16.06 -1.92 4.01
C ILE A 144 16.76 -2.98 3.15
N PRO A 145 18.10 -2.95 3.04
CA PRO A 145 18.86 -4.08 2.52
C PRO A 145 18.63 -5.32 3.38
N ALA A 146 18.49 -6.47 2.75
CA ALA A 146 18.35 -7.76 3.43
C ALA A 146 18.95 -8.90 2.59
N ASP A 147 18.86 -10.14 3.08
CA ASP A 147 19.31 -11.33 2.35
C ASP A 147 18.16 -12.03 1.59
N GLY A 148 16.92 -11.62 1.81
CA GLY A 148 15.71 -12.14 1.16
C GLY A 148 14.66 -11.05 0.97
N CYS A 149 13.47 -11.42 0.51
CA CYS A 149 12.32 -10.52 0.43
C CYS A 149 11.35 -10.88 1.55
N TYR A 150 10.94 -9.89 2.35
CA TYR A 150 9.99 -10.08 3.44
C TYR A 150 9.38 -8.77 3.93
N SER A 151 8.23 -8.89 4.59
CA SER A 151 7.49 -7.77 5.18
C SER A 151 6.75 -8.20 6.44
N ASN A 152 6.40 -7.23 7.29
CA ASN A 152 5.36 -7.44 8.27
C ASN A 152 3.97 -7.56 7.63
N LEU A 153 3.03 -8.19 8.33
CA LEU A 153 1.63 -8.27 7.94
C LEU A 153 0.81 -7.07 8.46
N GLY A 154 0.38 -6.20 7.56
CA GLY A 154 -0.36 -4.98 7.89
C GLY A 154 0.50 -3.93 8.61
N MET A 155 -0.18 -2.93 9.18
CA MET A 155 0.44 -1.88 10.00
C MET A 155 0.65 -2.39 11.42
N ILE A 156 1.90 -2.53 11.86
CA ILE A 156 2.23 -3.05 13.21
C ILE A 156 2.40 -1.94 14.25
N GLY A 157 2.49 -0.68 13.82
CA GLY A 157 2.79 0.47 14.65
C GLY A 157 4.29 0.74 14.75
N GLY A 158 4.67 2.01 14.90
CA GLY A 158 6.06 2.42 14.91
C GLY A 158 6.77 2.20 13.56
N ARG A 159 8.09 2.06 13.61
CA ARG A 159 8.91 1.69 12.45
C ARG A 159 8.73 0.21 12.15
N GLN A 160 8.27 -0.12 10.94
CA GLN A 160 8.26 -1.48 10.41
C GLN A 160 9.10 -1.57 9.14
N VAL A 161 9.52 -2.77 8.73
CA VAL A 161 10.47 -2.93 7.63
C VAL A 161 9.90 -3.74 6.48
N ILE A 162 10.34 -3.41 5.28
CA ILE A 162 10.34 -4.31 4.13
C ILE A 162 11.80 -4.60 3.78
N GLY A 163 12.21 -5.85 3.97
CA GLY A 163 13.55 -6.32 3.64
C GLY A 163 13.64 -6.69 2.17
N LEU A 164 14.64 -6.16 1.46
CA LEU A 164 14.84 -6.44 0.04
C LEU A 164 16.29 -6.80 -0.26
N GLY A 165 16.54 -8.10 -0.46
CA GLY A 165 17.80 -8.60 -1.00
C GLY A 165 18.04 -8.29 -2.46
N THR A 166 19.25 -8.58 -2.93
CA THR A 166 19.69 -8.27 -4.30
C THR A 166 18.86 -9.00 -5.37
N ALA A 167 18.34 -10.19 -5.05
CA ALA A 167 17.49 -10.98 -5.94
C ALA A 167 16.02 -10.49 -5.99
N CYS A 168 15.59 -9.63 -5.06
CA CYS A 168 14.22 -9.11 -5.03
C CYS A 168 13.96 -8.18 -6.23
N SER A 169 13.02 -8.57 -7.08
CA SER A 169 12.58 -7.76 -8.22
C SER A 169 11.61 -6.64 -7.80
N THR A 170 11.23 -5.77 -8.74
CA THR A 170 10.11 -4.84 -8.56
C THR A 170 8.82 -5.60 -8.23
N GLY A 171 8.57 -6.74 -8.87
CA GLY A 171 7.40 -7.58 -8.57
C GLY A 171 7.42 -8.16 -7.15
N ASN A 172 8.58 -8.61 -6.66
CA ASN A 172 8.72 -9.00 -5.25
C ASN A 172 8.44 -7.80 -4.34
N THR A 173 8.89 -6.60 -4.72
CA THR A 173 8.61 -5.39 -3.92
C THR A 173 7.12 -5.03 -3.89
N ILE A 174 6.39 -5.23 -5.00
CA ILE A 174 4.92 -5.07 -5.05
C ILE A 174 4.24 -6.08 -4.11
N HIS A 175 4.71 -7.34 -4.12
CA HIS A 175 4.24 -8.41 -3.24
C HIS A 175 4.46 -8.08 -1.76
N GLU A 176 5.67 -7.66 -1.38
CA GLU A 176 5.97 -7.26 0.01
C GLU A 176 5.13 -6.07 0.48
N ILE A 177 4.87 -5.11 -0.41
CA ILE A 177 3.92 -4.02 -0.10
C ILE A 177 2.52 -4.60 0.14
N GLY A 178 2.09 -5.61 -0.62
CA GLY A 178 0.84 -6.34 -0.37
C GLY A 178 0.76 -6.90 1.06
N HIS A 179 1.81 -7.57 1.54
CA HIS A 179 1.90 -8.01 2.94
C HIS A 179 1.81 -6.85 3.92
N ALA A 180 2.53 -5.75 3.69
CA ALA A 180 2.45 -4.57 4.55
C ALA A 180 1.06 -3.92 4.56
N LEU A 181 0.25 -4.13 3.51
CA LEU A 181 -1.15 -3.70 3.44
C LEU A 181 -2.11 -4.70 4.11
N GLY A 182 -1.64 -5.91 4.41
CA GLY A 182 -2.35 -6.96 5.16
C GLY A 182 -2.73 -8.19 4.32
N PHE A 183 -2.15 -8.37 3.14
CA PHE A 183 -2.45 -9.52 2.28
C PHE A 183 -1.75 -10.77 2.81
N PHE A 184 -2.47 -11.89 2.87
CA PHE A 184 -1.86 -13.22 2.97
C PHE A 184 -1.55 -13.75 1.57
N HIS A 185 -0.84 -14.88 1.51
CA HIS A 185 -0.68 -15.60 0.26
C HIS A 185 -1.99 -16.21 -0.26
N GLU A 186 -2.14 -16.23 -1.58
CA GLU A 186 -3.35 -16.72 -2.24
C GLU A 186 -3.52 -18.24 -2.07
N GLN A 187 -2.43 -19.03 -2.04
CA GLN A 187 -2.51 -20.47 -1.77
C GLN A 187 -2.84 -20.81 -0.30
N GLN A 188 -3.02 -19.82 0.58
CA GLN A 188 -3.39 -20.05 1.98
C GLN A 188 -4.88 -19.78 2.26
N ARG A 189 -5.67 -19.49 1.21
CA ARG A 189 -7.11 -19.38 1.33
C ARG A 189 -7.75 -20.68 1.82
N THR A 190 -8.85 -20.56 2.56
CA THR A 190 -9.55 -21.73 3.11
C THR A 190 -10.32 -22.54 2.07
N ASP A 191 -10.65 -21.93 0.93
CA ASP A 191 -11.35 -22.54 -0.21
C ASP A 191 -10.40 -23.04 -1.31
N ARG A 192 -9.08 -22.91 -1.14
CA ARG A 192 -8.07 -23.25 -2.16
C ARG A 192 -8.18 -24.67 -2.71
N SER A 193 -8.67 -25.62 -1.91
CA SER A 193 -8.83 -27.03 -2.31
C SER A 193 -9.85 -27.20 -3.43
N ASN A 194 -10.63 -26.17 -3.74
CA ASN A 194 -11.52 -26.13 -4.91
C ASN A 194 -10.79 -25.77 -6.21
N SER A 195 -9.49 -25.48 -6.16
CA SER A 195 -8.74 -24.95 -7.31
C SER A 195 -7.33 -25.55 -7.44
N ILE A 196 -6.68 -25.89 -6.33
CA ILE A 196 -5.33 -26.45 -6.32
C ILE A 196 -5.22 -27.72 -5.46
N ASN A 197 -4.30 -28.60 -5.84
CA ASN A 197 -3.84 -29.74 -5.06
C ASN A 197 -2.48 -29.42 -4.44
N ILE A 198 -2.25 -29.85 -3.19
CA ILE A 198 -0.95 -29.76 -2.51
C ILE A 198 -0.32 -31.16 -2.42
N ASN A 199 0.86 -31.30 -2.99
CA ASN A 199 1.63 -32.54 -3.03
C ASN A 199 2.67 -32.55 -1.91
N TYR A 200 2.24 -32.79 -0.67
CA TYR A 200 3.12 -32.76 0.51
C TYR A 200 4.34 -33.69 0.41
N ALA A 201 4.24 -34.81 -0.32
CA ALA A 201 5.38 -35.70 -0.56
C ALA A 201 6.55 -35.05 -1.34
N ASN A 202 6.28 -33.95 -2.05
CA ASN A 202 7.29 -33.18 -2.79
C ASN A 202 7.79 -31.96 -2.01
N VAL A 203 7.16 -31.63 -0.88
CA VAL A 203 7.53 -30.47 -0.06
C VAL A 203 8.83 -30.78 0.69
N THR A 204 9.68 -29.76 0.84
CA THR A 204 10.88 -29.85 1.68
C THR A 204 10.48 -30.10 3.13
N PRO A 205 10.99 -31.16 3.78
CA PRO A 205 10.64 -31.46 5.16
C PRO A 205 10.81 -30.24 6.07
N GLY A 206 9.79 -29.91 6.85
CA GLY A 206 9.74 -28.72 7.71
C GLY A 206 9.10 -27.48 7.07
N TYR A 207 8.81 -27.50 5.77
CA TYR A 207 8.14 -26.41 5.05
C TYR A 207 6.66 -26.71 4.73
N GLU A 208 6.05 -27.70 5.38
CA GLU A 208 4.64 -28.05 5.15
C GLU A 208 3.69 -26.90 5.55
N ASP A 209 4.07 -26.09 6.54
CA ASP A 209 3.28 -24.95 7.02
C ASP A 209 3.17 -23.80 6.01
N GLN A 210 4.09 -23.72 5.04
CA GLN A 210 4.03 -22.78 3.90
C GLN A 210 2.76 -22.97 3.07
N PHE A 211 2.20 -24.18 3.14
CA PHE A 211 1.00 -24.57 2.43
C PHE A 211 -0.18 -24.76 3.37
N ARG A 212 -0.14 -24.39 4.65
CA ARG A 212 -1.35 -24.45 5.47
C ARG A 212 -2.23 -23.23 5.21
N THR A 213 -3.53 -23.44 5.21
CA THR A 213 -4.51 -22.35 5.12
C THR A 213 -4.45 -21.49 6.37
N TYR A 214 -4.84 -20.22 6.26
CA TYR A 214 -4.87 -19.33 7.42
C TYR A 214 -5.79 -19.88 8.53
N SER A 215 -6.88 -20.59 8.18
CA SER A 215 -7.73 -21.27 9.17
C SER A 215 -7.00 -22.45 9.82
N GLU A 216 -6.30 -23.28 9.06
CA GLU A 216 -5.43 -24.35 9.60
C GLU A 216 -4.36 -23.81 10.55
N LEU A 217 -3.89 -22.59 10.31
CA LEU A 217 -2.96 -21.87 11.18
C LEU A 217 -3.65 -21.14 12.34
N GLY A 218 -4.97 -21.27 12.50
CA GLY A 218 -5.73 -20.63 13.59
C GLY A 218 -5.83 -19.11 13.46
N LEU A 219 -5.59 -18.59 12.27
CA LEU A 219 -5.65 -17.17 11.95
C LEU A 219 -7.07 -16.80 11.55
N ASN A 220 -7.51 -15.64 12.02
CA ASN A 220 -8.67 -14.99 11.46
C ASN A 220 -8.23 -14.36 10.14
N GLY A 221 -8.86 -14.76 9.04
CA GLY A 221 -8.63 -14.22 7.70
C GLY A 221 -9.95 -14.21 6.94
N TYR A 222 -10.00 -13.51 5.82
CA TYR A 222 -11.12 -13.59 4.90
C TYR A 222 -10.60 -13.57 3.47
N GLN A 223 -11.40 -14.12 2.56
CA GLN A 223 -11.14 -14.08 1.13
C GLN A 223 -12.37 -13.60 0.37
N ILE A 224 -12.16 -13.18 -0.86
CA ILE A 224 -13.21 -12.81 -1.81
C ILE A 224 -12.98 -13.54 -3.14
N GLY A 225 -14.03 -13.63 -3.97
CA GLY A 225 -13.92 -14.27 -5.28
C GLY A 225 -13.46 -15.73 -5.22
N GLN A 226 -12.94 -16.23 -6.35
CA GLN A 226 -12.28 -17.53 -6.45
C GLN A 226 -10.76 -17.38 -6.29
N LEU A 227 -10.03 -18.50 -6.18
CA LEU A 227 -8.56 -18.48 -6.18
C LEU A 227 -8.04 -17.85 -7.47
N ASP A 228 -7.21 -16.83 -7.34
CA ASP A 228 -6.64 -16.10 -8.47
C ASP A 228 -5.23 -16.62 -8.84
N PHE A 229 -5.16 -17.37 -9.94
CA PHE A 229 -3.88 -17.90 -10.45
C PHE A 229 -2.91 -16.82 -10.94
N ASP A 230 -3.39 -15.62 -11.21
CA ASP A 230 -2.59 -14.48 -11.62
C ASP A 230 -2.24 -13.55 -10.45
N SER A 231 -2.72 -13.83 -9.23
CA SER A 231 -2.40 -13.02 -8.04
C SER A 231 -0.90 -12.92 -7.83
N ILE A 232 -0.44 -11.71 -7.53
CA ILE A 232 0.96 -11.50 -7.17
C ILE A 232 1.33 -12.17 -5.84
N MET A 233 0.33 -12.54 -5.03
CA MET A 233 0.47 -13.24 -3.75
C MET A 233 0.45 -14.77 -3.89
N LEU A 234 0.40 -15.33 -5.10
CA LEU A 234 0.38 -16.77 -5.32
C LEU A 234 1.80 -17.33 -5.51
N TYR A 235 2.13 -18.39 -4.76
CA TYR A 235 3.33 -19.20 -4.99
C TYR A 235 3.26 -20.01 -6.29
N GLY A 236 4.39 -20.19 -6.97
CA GLY A 236 4.46 -21.07 -8.14
C GLY A 236 4.39 -22.56 -7.79
N SER A 237 4.09 -23.41 -8.78
CA SER A 237 3.91 -24.86 -8.60
C SER A 237 5.09 -25.61 -7.94
N TYR A 238 6.29 -25.05 -7.98
CA TYR A 238 7.52 -25.69 -7.50
C TYR A 238 8.06 -25.07 -6.21
N ALA A 239 7.34 -24.13 -5.60
CA ALA A 239 7.76 -23.49 -4.35
C ALA A 239 8.06 -24.56 -3.29
N PHE A 240 9.20 -24.44 -2.60
CA PHE A 240 9.63 -25.37 -1.54
C PHE A 240 9.76 -26.85 -1.95
N SER A 241 9.95 -27.16 -3.24
CA SER A 241 10.15 -28.54 -3.71
C SER A 241 11.49 -29.11 -3.25
N SER A 242 11.49 -30.33 -2.68
CA SER A 242 12.71 -31.05 -2.30
C SER A 242 13.27 -31.96 -3.39
N ASN A 243 12.44 -32.33 -4.36
CA ASN A 243 12.72 -33.38 -5.33
C ASN A 243 12.54 -32.93 -6.79
N GLY A 244 12.31 -31.62 -7.01
CA GLY A 244 12.09 -31.03 -8.33
C GLY A 244 10.71 -31.30 -8.92
N PHE A 245 9.81 -31.99 -8.21
CA PHE A 245 8.41 -32.19 -8.60
C PHE A 245 7.52 -31.10 -8.01
N PRO A 246 6.37 -30.78 -8.64
CA PRO A 246 5.50 -29.70 -8.18
C PRO A 246 4.93 -30.00 -6.79
N THR A 247 5.08 -29.04 -5.87
CA THR A 247 4.44 -29.04 -4.56
C THR A 247 2.97 -28.60 -4.65
N MET A 248 2.60 -27.89 -5.72
CA MET A 248 1.23 -27.50 -5.99
C MET A 248 0.88 -27.62 -7.47
N THR A 249 -0.33 -28.08 -7.78
CA THR A 249 -0.88 -28.13 -9.14
C THR A 249 -2.31 -27.63 -9.15
N LYS A 250 -2.86 -27.35 -10.34
CA LYS A 250 -4.31 -27.23 -10.50
C LYS A 250 -5.00 -28.57 -10.21
N LEU A 251 -6.32 -28.57 -10.13
CA LEU A 251 -7.11 -29.79 -9.93
C LEU A 251 -6.89 -30.85 -11.03
N ASP A 252 -6.62 -30.43 -12.26
CA ASP A 252 -6.32 -31.32 -13.39
C ASP A 252 -4.86 -31.83 -13.43
N GLY A 253 -4.05 -31.46 -12.43
CA GLY A 253 -2.63 -31.83 -12.33
C GLY A 253 -1.68 -30.92 -13.11
N SER A 254 -2.18 -29.93 -13.87
CA SER A 254 -1.32 -29.00 -14.60
C SER A 254 -0.61 -28.02 -13.66
N THR A 255 0.61 -27.63 -14.05
CA THR A 255 1.42 -26.65 -13.32
C THR A 255 1.10 -25.22 -13.72
N PHE A 256 1.42 -24.27 -12.85
CA PHE A 256 1.28 -22.84 -13.07
C PHE A 256 2.50 -22.08 -12.53
N ILE A 257 2.66 -20.84 -12.97
CA ILE A 257 3.76 -19.96 -12.57
C ILE A 257 3.18 -18.92 -11.61
N GLY A 258 3.83 -18.70 -10.47
CA GLY A 258 3.56 -17.55 -9.61
C GLY A 258 4.17 -16.31 -10.25
N GLN A 259 3.36 -15.44 -10.85
CA GLN A 259 3.86 -14.26 -11.56
C GLN A 259 4.36 -13.18 -10.59
N ARG A 260 5.43 -12.48 -10.95
CA ARG A 260 5.99 -11.35 -10.18
C ARG A 260 6.16 -10.13 -11.09
N THR A 261 5.08 -9.78 -11.78
CA THR A 261 5.04 -8.68 -12.76
C THR A 261 4.14 -7.55 -12.25
N ALA A 262 2.92 -7.87 -11.82
CA ALA A 262 1.90 -6.87 -11.52
C ALA A 262 0.79 -7.41 -10.62
N LEU A 263 0.10 -6.52 -9.90
CA LEU A 263 -1.20 -6.81 -9.29
C LEU A 263 -2.21 -7.33 -10.32
N SER A 264 -2.91 -8.40 -9.98
CA SER A 264 -4.02 -8.95 -10.75
C SER A 264 -5.33 -8.19 -10.50
N ALA A 265 -6.38 -8.55 -11.23
CA ALA A 265 -7.72 -8.04 -10.94
C ALA A 265 -8.23 -8.49 -9.56
N GLY A 266 -7.93 -9.74 -9.15
CA GLY A 266 -8.29 -10.25 -7.82
C GLY A 266 -7.56 -9.52 -6.69
N ASP A 267 -6.27 -9.18 -6.88
CA ASP A 267 -5.52 -8.37 -5.91
C ASP A 267 -6.16 -6.99 -5.72
N LEU A 268 -6.63 -6.36 -6.80
CA LEU A 268 -7.31 -5.05 -6.78
C LEU A 268 -8.71 -5.12 -6.16
N GLU A 269 -9.44 -6.21 -6.39
CA GLU A 269 -10.71 -6.46 -5.72
C GLU A 269 -10.48 -6.63 -4.20
N MET A 270 -9.43 -7.37 -3.83
CA MET A 270 -9.11 -7.62 -2.43
C MET A 270 -8.76 -6.33 -1.70
N ILE A 271 -7.88 -5.48 -2.26
CA ILE A 271 -7.54 -4.20 -1.62
C ILE A 271 -8.76 -3.28 -1.52
N SER A 272 -9.67 -3.30 -2.51
CA SER A 272 -10.92 -2.52 -2.48
C SER A 272 -11.91 -3.01 -1.43
N SER A 273 -11.91 -4.31 -1.13
CA SER A 273 -12.68 -4.87 0.00
C SER A 273 -12.04 -4.50 1.35
N MET A 274 -10.71 -4.41 1.38
CA MET A 274 -9.93 -4.12 2.58
C MET A 274 -9.89 -2.63 2.90
N TYR A 275 -9.88 -1.74 1.93
CA TYR A 275 -9.79 -0.32 2.20
C TYR A 275 -10.94 0.38 1.50
N THR A 276 -11.61 1.30 2.20
CA THR A 276 -12.59 2.20 1.57
C THR A 276 -11.91 3.51 1.24
N CYS A 277 -10.85 3.43 0.43
CA CYS A 277 -10.09 4.59 0.02
C CYS A 277 -10.91 5.38 -0.98
N HIS A 278 -11.32 6.57 -0.55
CA HIS A 278 -11.81 7.57 -1.48
C HIS A 278 -10.60 8.40 -1.87
N LEU A 279 -10.35 8.59 -3.17
CA LEU A 279 -9.42 9.61 -3.63
C LEU A 279 -9.71 10.88 -2.83
N PRO A 280 -8.70 11.54 -2.20
CA PRO A 280 -8.94 12.85 -1.65
C PRO A 280 -9.54 13.70 -2.79
N PRO A 281 -10.67 14.40 -2.55
CA PRO A 281 -11.34 15.13 -3.61
C PRO A 281 -10.31 16.03 -4.29
N PRO A 282 -10.33 16.14 -5.64
CA PRO A 282 -9.32 16.88 -6.38
C PRO A 282 -9.15 18.28 -5.77
N PRO A 283 -7.92 18.83 -5.74
CA PRO A 283 -7.66 20.12 -5.12
C PRO A 283 -8.62 21.19 -5.65
N LYS A 284 -9.46 21.71 -4.76
CA LYS A 284 -10.37 22.81 -4.99
C LYS A 284 -9.73 24.07 -4.42
N ILE A 285 -9.68 25.10 -5.24
CA ILE A 285 -9.30 26.45 -4.83
C ILE A 285 -10.59 27.25 -4.82
N THR A 286 -11.33 27.11 -3.73
CA THR A 286 -12.68 27.69 -3.59
C THR A 286 -12.77 28.56 -2.34
N ALA A 287 -13.74 29.47 -2.38
CA ALA A 287 -14.15 30.29 -1.27
C ALA A 287 -15.67 30.36 -1.20
N ASP A 288 -16.18 30.76 -0.04
CA ASP A 288 -17.59 30.99 0.22
C ASP A 288 -17.83 32.38 0.82
N GLY A 289 -18.96 32.98 0.42
CA GLY A 289 -19.37 34.31 0.84
C GLY A 289 -20.62 34.78 0.09
N PRO A 290 -21.18 35.95 0.45
CA PRO A 290 -22.44 36.42 -0.10
C PRO A 290 -22.31 36.80 -1.58
N ASN A 291 -23.22 36.30 -2.42
CA ASN A 291 -23.35 36.68 -3.83
C ASN A 291 -24.29 37.89 -4.07
N TYR A 292 -25.04 38.30 -3.04
CA TYR A 292 -25.91 39.47 -3.07
C TYR A 292 -25.90 40.19 -1.71
N LEU A 293 -25.81 41.52 -1.73
CA LEU A 293 -25.80 42.36 -0.53
C LEU A 293 -27.13 43.09 -0.40
N SER A 294 -27.89 42.74 0.64
CA SER A 294 -29.16 43.38 0.97
C SER A 294 -28.99 44.85 1.38
N SER A 295 -30.12 45.57 1.41
CA SER A 295 -30.17 46.95 1.87
C SER A 295 -29.76 47.02 3.34
N GLY A 296 -28.78 47.86 3.68
CA GLY A 296 -28.24 48.01 5.05
C GLY A 296 -26.97 47.20 5.36
N VAL A 297 -26.62 46.19 4.56
CA VAL A 297 -25.36 45.44 4.75
C VAL A 297 -24.22 46.16 4.04
N THR A 298 -23.23 46.61 4.81
CA THR A 298 -22.00 47.26 4.29
C THR A 298 -20.77 46.40 4.49
N MET A 299 -20.71 45.52 5.49
CA MET A 299 -19.55 44.67 5.75
C MET A 299 -19.81 43.24 5.27
N ILE A 300 -18.84 42.65 4.59
CA ILE A 300 -18.95 41.31 4.01
C ILE A 300 -17.70 40.50 4.28
N THR A 301 -17.88 39.19 4.40
CA THR A 301 -16.80 38.24 4.68
C THR A 301 -16.80 37.15 3.62
N TRP A 302 -15.61 36.84 3.12
CA TRP A 302 -15.37 35.71 2.24
C TRP A 302 -14.30 34.81 2.84
N ASN A 303 -14.56 33.52 2.92
CA ASN A 303 -13.66 32.55 3.54
C ASN A 303 -13.15 31.57 2.50
N TYR A 304 -11.86 31.28 2.53
CA TYR A 304 -11.31 30.15 1.79
C TYR A 304 -11.91 28.83 2.32
N THR A 305 -12.40 28.00 1.40
CA THR A 305 -13.02 26.69 1.68
C THR A 305 -12.40 25.55 0.86
N GLY A 306 -11.31 25.84 0.15
CA GLY A 306 -10.60 24.89 -0.68
C GLY A 306 -9.82 23.84 0.11
N ASN A 307 -9.37 22.79 -0.58
CA ASN A 307 -8.57 21.70 -0.02
C ASN A 307 -7.21 21.55 -0.74
N LEU A 308 -6.63 22.67 -1.20
CA LEU A 308 -5.29 22.67 -1.81
C LEU A 308 -4.26 22.05 -0.83
N PRO A 309 -3.55 20.97 -1.23
CA PRO A 309 -2.52 20.37 -0.39
C PRO A 309 -1.37 21.34 -0.11
N ASN A 310 -0.89 21.37 1.14
CA ASN A 310 0.18 22.26 1.60
C ASN A 310 -0.09 23.75 1.27
N ALA A 311 -1.35 24.16 1.35
CA ALA A 311 -1.73 25.56 1.17
C ALA A 311 -1.10 26.46 2.24
N ASP A 312 -0.44 27.52 1.80
CA ASP A 312 -0.04 28.63 2.65
C ASP A 312 -1.22 29.60 2.75
N LEU A 313 -2.04 29.47 3.79
CA LEU A 313 -3.25 30.27 3.98
C LEU A 313 -2.93 31.76 4.21
N ASP A 314 -1.73 32.08 4.68
CA ASP A 314 -1.29 33.46 4.91
C ASP A 314 -0.87 34.13 3.58
N SER A 315 -0.57 33.35 2.55
CA SER A 315 -0.29 33.85 1.20
C SER A 315 -1.52 34.28 0.41
N ILE A 316 -2.73 34.09 0.94
CA ILE A 316 -3.97 34.42 0.24
C ILE A 316 -4.06 35.93 0.02
N ILE A 317 -4.28 36.33 -1.24
CA ILE A 317 -4.59 37.71 -1.63
C ILE A 317 -5.94 37.72 -2.32
N TRP A 318 -6.87 38.54 -1.82
CA TRP A 318 -8.17 38.78 -2.40
C TRP A 318 -8.09 39.95 -3.38
N TRP A 319 -8.59 39.74 -4.58
CA TRP A 319 -8.57 40.69 -5.67
C TRP A 319 -9.98 41.13 -6.00
N TYR A 320 -10.12 42.39 -6.40
CA TYR A 320 -11.39 42.97 -6.79
C TYR A 320 -11.28 43.72 -8.10
N SER A 321 -12.34 43.60 -8.90
CA SER A 321 -12.61 44.49 -10.02
C SER A 321 -14.10 44.80 -10.09
N LYS A 322 -14.42 46.02 -10.51
CA LYS A 322 -15.81 46.43 -10.74
C LYS A 322 -16.20 46.17 -12.19
N VAL A 323 -17.36 45.55 -12.39
CA VAL A 323 -17.86 45.26 -13.74
C VAL A 323 -18.15 46.56 -14.48
N ASN A 324 -17.85 46.63 -15.78
CA ASN A 324 -18.02 47.81 -16.65
C ASN A 324 -17.14 49.02 -16.29
N THR A 325 -16.03 48.81 -15.58
CA THR A 325 -14.98 49.82 -15.40
C THR A 325 -13.68 49.33 -16.06
N ASN A 326 -12.93 50.23 -16.69
CA ASN A 326 -11.63 49.91 -17.30
C ASN A 326 -10.49 49.79 -16.27
N GLY A 327 -10.81 49.67 -14.99
CA GLY A 327 -9.82 49.56 -13.92
C GLY A 327 -9.22 48.15 -13.85
N ALA A 328 -7.89 48.07 -13.71
CA ALA A 328 -7.23 46.80 -13.40
C ALA A 328 -7.67 46.29 -12.01
N PRO A 329 -7.73 44.96 -11.81
CA PRO A 329 -7.99 44.40 -10.49
C PRO A 329 -6.95 44.88 -9.47
N TYR A 330 -7.38 45.17 -8.25
CA TYR A 330 -6.48 45.51 -7.14
C TYR A 330 -6.75 44.64 -5.92
N ALA A 331 -5.75 44.51 -5.06
CA ALA A 331 -5.85 43.72 -3.84
C ALA A 331 -6.73 44.44 -2.80
N ILE A 332 -7.67 43.70 -2.22
CA ILE A 332 -8.67 44.20 -1.26
C ILE A 332 -8.70 43.44 0.06
N GLY A 333 -7.97 42.32 0.18
CA GLY A 333 -7.92 41.51 1.39
C GLY A 333 -6.74 40.54 1.40
N TRP A 334 -6.39 40.05 2.58
CA TRP A 334 -5.26 39.14 2.82
C TRP A 334 -5.68 38.05 3.80
N GLY A 335 -5.07 36.87 3.69
CA GLY A 335 -5.31 35.73 4.55
C GLY A 335 -6.59 34.95 4.21
N ALA A 336 -6.80 33.87 4.98
CA ALA A 336 -7.89 32.91 4.75
C ALA A 336 -9.30 33.52 4.75
N THR A 337 -9.47 34.64 5.44
CA THR A 337 -10.74 35.36 5.54
C THR A 337 -10.55 36.79 5.03
N GLY A 338 -11.20 37.11 3.91
CA GLY A 338 -11.27 38.47 3.38
C GLY A 338 -12.42 39.24 4.01
N TYR A 339 -12.12 40.42 4.59
CA TYR A 339 -13.12 41.34 5.11
C TYR A 339 -13.20 42.58 4.22
N PHE A 340 -14.39 42.85 3.67
CA PHE A 340 -14.59 43.94 2.73
C PHE A 340 -15.75 44.84 3.16
N MET A 341 -15.68 46.11 2.79
CA MET A 341 -16.76 47.07 2.94
C MET A 341 -17.32 47.52 1.61
N ALA A 342 -18.64 47.48 1.45
CA ALA A 342 -19.37 48.12 0.36
C ALA A 342 -19.66 49.57 0.73
N VAL A 343 -18.93 50.50 0.13
CA VAL A 343 -19.06 51.95 0.36
C VAL A 343 -19.70 52.65 -0.83
N PRO A 344 -20.43 53.77 -0.63
CA PRO A 344 -20.99 54.55 -1.73
C PRO A 344 -19.91 54.98 -2.73
N ASP A 345 -20.19 54.80 -4.01
CA ASP A 345 -19.27 55.18 -5.08
C ASP A 345 -19.64 56.56 -5.64
N THR A 346 -18.91 57.60 -5.23
CA THR A 346 -19.19 59.00 -5.56
C THR A 346 -18.52 59.47 -6.86
N SER A 347 -17.60 58.70 -7.44
CA SER A 347 -16.86 59.06 -8.65
C SER A 347 -17.55 58.61 -9.95
N TYR A 348 -18.76 58.04 -9.88
CA TYR A 348 -19.41 57.36 -11.00
C TYR A 348 -20.75 57.97 -11.44
N SER A 349 -20.81 58.42 -12.69
CA SER A 349 -22.00 58.98 -13.35
C SER A 349 -22.65 57.97 -14.33
N ASP A 350 -23.52 57.08 -13.84
CA ASP A 350 -24.47 56.32 -14.69
C ASP A 350 -25.91 56.78 -14.40
N PRO A 351 -26.77 57.02 -15.42
CA PRO A 351 -28.10 57.65 -15.24
C PRO A 351 -29.23 56.71 -14.80
N GLY A 352 -28.99 55.44 -14.48
CA GLY A 352 -30.06 54.49 -14.15
C GLY A 352 -29.93 53.86 -12.77
N PHE A 353 -31.07 53.44 -12.20
CA PHE A 353 -31.29 52.69 -10.94
C PHE A 353 -30.55 51.34 -10.81
N LYS A 354 -29.32 51.22 -11.30
CA LYS A 354 -28.62 49.95 -11.50
C LYS A 354 -27.98 49.39 -10.23
N THR A 355 -27.93 48.06 -10.21
CA THR A 355 -27.14 47.22 -9.30
C THR A 355 -25.65 47.41 -9.60
N SER A 356 -24.81 47.48 -8.57
CA SER A 356 -23.36 47.37 -8.70
C SER A 356 -22.98 45.90 -8.69
N ASP A 357 -22.27 45.47 -9.74
CA ASP A 357 -21.72 44.12 -9.85
C ASP A 357 -20.21 44.15 -9.58
N PHE A 358 -19.77 43.33 -8.66
CA PHE A 358 -18.40 43.18 -8.21
C PHE A 358 -17.88 41.82 -8.65
N LYS A 359 -16.63 41.77 -9.09
CA LYS A 359 -15.90 40.53 -9.31
C LYS A 359 -14.82 40.43 -8.26
N ILE A 360 -14.82 39.35 -7.50
CA ILE A 360 -13.71 39.01 -6.61
C ILE A 360 -13.13 37.66 -7.00
N TYR A 361 -11.85 37.48 -6.74
CA TYR A 361 -11.16 36.19 -6.80
C TYR A 361 -10.01 36.23 -5.80
N PHE A 362 -9.36 35.11 -5.54
CA PHE A 362 -8.17 35.10 -4.71
C PHE A 362 -7.04 34.32 -5.37
N THR A 363 -5.82 34.64 -4.97
CA THR A 363 -4.62 33.86 -5.28
C THR A 363 -4.06 33.26 -4.01
N ILE A 364 -3.56 32.02 -4.08
CA ILE A 364 -2.96 31.30 -2.96
C ILE A 364 -1.69 30.58 -3.42
N LYS A 365 -0.69 30.44 -2.56
CA LYS A 365 0.50 29.64 -2.82
C LYS A 365 0.46 28.32 -2.05
N ASN A 366 1.11 27.30 -2.59
CA ASN A 366 1.52 26.15 -1.78
C ASN A 366 2.89 26.40 -1.14
N THR A 367 3.31 25.55 -0.21
CA THR A 367 4.63 25.62 0.45
C THR A 367 5.83 25.50 -0.51
N ALA A 368 5.62 25.02 -1.74
CA ALA A 368 6.63 24.99 -2.80
C ALA A 368 6.68 26.30 -3.63
N GLY A 369 5.86 27.30 -3.29
CA GLY A 369 5.82 28.60 -3.96
C GLY A 369 4.98 28.66 -5.24
N VAL A 370 4.32 27.56 -5.64
CA VAL A 370 3.42 27.55 -6.81
C VAL A 370 2.17 28.35 -6.49
N THR A 371 1.83 29.30 -7.35
CA THR A 371 0.65 30.17 -7.18
C THR A 371 -0.54 29.62 -7.95
N TYR A 372 -1.70 29.62 -7.29
CA TYR A 372 -2.99 29.18 -7.81
C TYR A 372 -3.98 30.34 -7.75
N THR A 373 -4.90 30.40 -8.72
CA THR A 373 -5.94 31.43 -8.81
C THR A 373 -7.31 30.77 -8.74
N SER A 374 -8.22 31.30 -7.92
CA SER A 374 -9.59 30.81 -7.84
C SER A 374 -10.40 31.16 -9.09
N SER A 375 -11.58 30.55 -9.23
CA SER A 375 -12.63 31.10 -10.09
C SER A 375 -13.01 32.52 -9.65
N VAL A 376 -13.58 33.30 -10.56
CA VAL A 376 -14.15 34.61 -10.25
C VAL A 376 -15.54 34.44 -9.63
N TYR A 377 -15.78 35.12 -8.52
CA TYR A 377 -17.06 35.22 -7.84
C TYR A 377 -17.71 36.57 -8.14
N SER A 378 -19.01 36.53 -8.44
CA SER A 378 -19.79 37.74 -8.69
C SER A 378 -20.62 38.09 -7.46
N ILE A 379 -20.55 39.35 -7.04
CA ILE A 379 -21.34 39.88 -5.93
C ILE A 379 -22.15 41.06 -6.44
N MET A 380 -23.45 41.07 -6.14
CA MET A 380 -24.36 42.13 -6.57
C MET A 380 -24.83 42.96 -5.39
N LYS A 381 -24.92 44.29 -5.53
CA LYS A 381 -25.55 45.18 -4.54
C LYS A 381 -26.39 46.25 -5.23
N LYS A 382 -27.65 46.39 -4.82
CA LYS A 382 -28.52 47.44 -5.36
C LYS A 382 -27.97 48.82 -5.00
N GLY A 383 -27.85 49.71 -5.99
CA GLY A 383 -27.33 51.08 -5.83
C GLY A 383 -25.88 51.23 -6.29
N LYS A 384 -25.29 52.40 -6.01
CA LYS A 384 -23.93 52.78 -6.45
C LYS A 384 -22.91 52.53 -5.34
N PHE A 385 -22.22 51.40 -5.42
CA PHE A 385 -21.24 51.00 -4.41
C PHE A 385 -19.93 50.55 -5.07
N LYS A 386 -18.86 50.56 -4.29
CA LYS A 386 -17.57 49.91 -4.57
C LYS A 386 -17.15 49.09 -3.34
N LEU A 387 -16.25 48.13 -3.52
CA LEU A 387 -15.66 47.39 -2.41
C LEU A 387 -14.31 48.00 -2.00
N GLU A 388 -14.13 48.18 -0.72
CA GLU A 388 -12.88 48.60 -0.09
C GLU A 388 -12.48 47.58 0.98
N ASN A 389 -11.19 47.59 1.35
CA ASN A 389 -10.73 46.84 2.51
C ASN A 389 -11.41 47.36 3.78
N SER A 390 -11.81 46.48 4.69
CA SER A 390 -12.41 46.88 5.97
C SER A 390 -11.39 47.19 7.07
N LEU A 391 -10.09 47.02 6.78
CA LEU A 391 -8.97 47.28 7.68
C LEU A 391 -8.21 48.55 7.28
#